data_AF-A0A9P0YMQ7-F1
#
_entry.id   AF-A0A9P0YMQ7-F1
#
_cell.length_a   1.000
_cell.length_b   1.000
_cell.length_c   1.000
_cell.angle_alpha   90.00
_cell.angle_beta   90.00
_cell.angle_gamma   90.00
#
_symmetry.space_group_name_H-M   'P 1'
#
loop_
_entity.id
_entity.type
_entity.pdbx_description
1 polymer ?
#
loop_
_entity_poly.entity_id
_entity_poly.type
_entity_poly.pdbx_seq_one_letter_code
_entity_poly.pdbx_strand_id
1 'polypeptide(L)'
;MKVKSIIGDVNDAAIQGQGDLPVQPQRLQSLGGNIYWEQFLHISSIKVLLVESDDSTRQIVTALLRNCNYEVIVAANGLQAWKVLEELTNLIDLVLAELEMPCVSGMGLLCKIMSHKTRKNLPVI
;
A
#
# COMPACT_ATOMS: atom_id res chain seq x y z
N MET A 1 4.85 -10.30 14.42
CA MET A 1 5.00 -11.77 14.32
C MET A 1 6.49 -12.08 14.21
N LYS A 2 7.07 -12.85 15.14
CA LYS A 2 8.49 -13.25 15.11
C LYS A 2 8.59 -14.59 14.38
N VAL A 3 9.31 -14.64 13.26
CA VAL A 3 9.64 -15.91 12.59
C VAL A 3 11.02 -16.33 13.09
N LYS A 4 11.08 -17.44 13.85
CA LYS A 4 12.34 -18.05 14.28
C LYS A 4 12.89 -18.89 13.13
N SER A 5 14.16 -18.68 12.77
CA SER A 5 14.92 -19.57 11.89
C SER A 5 15.21 -20.87 12.65
N ILE A 6 14.83 -22.00 12.05
CA ILE A 6 15.11 -23.35 12.53
C ILE A 6 16.15 -23.91 11.57
N ILE A 7 17.41 -23.91 11.96
CA ILE A 7 18.43 -24.75 11.32
C ILE A 7 18.77 -25.80 12.36
N GLY A 8 18.34 -27.03 12.08
CA GLY A 8 18.57 -28.19 12.93
C GLY A 8 20.02 -28.64 12.84
N ASP A 9 20.60 -28.92 14.01
CA ASP A 9 21.83 -29.67 14.16
C ASP A 9 21.62 -31.12 13.72
N VAL A 10 22.42 -31.58 12.76
CA VAL A 10 22.73 -33.01 12.63
C VAL A 10 24.23 -33.10 12.38
N ASN A 11 24.96 -33.53 13.40
CA ASN A 11 26.36 -33.91 13.27
C ASN A 11 26.51 -35.27 13.95
N ASP A 12 26.86 -36.30 13.18
CA ASP A 12 27.49 -37.49 13.74
C ASP A 12 28.37 -38.21 12.70
N ALA A 13 29.64 -38.36 13.12
CA ALA A 13 30.62 -39.40 12.81
C ALA A 13 31.18 -39.60 11.38
N ALA A 14 32.37 -39.03 11.19
CA ALA A 14 33.65 -39.69 10.86
C ALA A 14 33.74 -40.77 9.77
N ILE A 15 34.49 -40.49 8.68
CA ILE A 15 35.43 -41.43 8.00
C ILE A 15 36.65 -40.64 7.47
N GLN A 16 37.86 -41.14 7.74
CA GLN A 16 39.16 -40.67 7.24
C GLN A 16 39.39 -41.07 5.77
N GLY A 17 40.04 -40.20 4.98
CA GLY A 17 40.53 -40.51 3.63
C GLY A 17 41.34 -39.36 3.03
N GLN A 18 42.45 -39.68 2.39
CA GLN A 18 43.60 -38.83 2.08
C GLN A 18 43.50 -38.19 0.67
N GLY A 19 43.94 -36.93 0.54
CA GLY A 19 44.43 -36.35 -0.72
C GLY A 19 43.43 -35.54 -1.54
N ASP A 20 43.31 -34.25 -1.23
CA ASP A 20 43.16 -33.19 -2.23
C ASP A 20 43.47 -31.84 -1.55
N LEU A 21 44.26 -31.00 -2.22
CA LEU A 21 44.59 -29.65 -1.76
C LEU A 21 43.30 -28.86 -1.52
N PRO A 22 43.04 -28.32 -0.32
CA PRO A 22 41.90 -27.44 -0.14
C PRO A 22 42.22 -26.13 -0.85
N VAL A 23 41.65 -25.96 -2.04
CA VAL A 23 41.42 -24.64 -2.63
C VAL A 23 40.72 -23.82 -1.55
N GLN A 24 41.46 -22.93 -0.90
CA GLN A 24 40.85 -21.97 0.01
C GLN A 24 39.85 -21.20 -0.83
N PRO A 25 38.53 -21.25 -0.53
CA PRO A 25 37.63 -20.29 -1.13
C PRO A 25 38.14 -18.95 -0.63
N GLN A 26 38.74 -18.17 -1.54
CA GLN A 26 39.08 -16.80 -1.27
C GLN A 26 37.80 -16.20 -0.70
N ARG A 27 37.84 -15.85 0.60
CA ARG A 27 36.75 -15.14 1.25
C ARG A 27 36.56 -13.89 0.41
N LEU A 28 35.54 -13.88 -0.44
CA LEU A 28 34.99 -12.64 -0.92
C LEU A 28 34.47 -11.97 0.33
N GLN A 29 35.28 -11.10 0.91
CA GLN A 29 34.87 -10.23 2.00
C GLN A 29 33.74 -9.41 1.40
N SER A 30 32.51 -9.86 1.62
CA SER A 30 31.35 -9.06 1.34
C SER A 30 31.52 -7.83 2.21
N LEU A 31 31.86 -6.71 1.58
CA LEU A 31 31.50 -5.37 2.07
C LEU A 31 29.96 -5.24 1.97
N GLY A 32 29.23 -6.22 2.49
CA GLY A 32 27.80 -6.21 2.65
C GLY A 32 27.52 -5.50 3.95
N GLY A 33 27.69 -4.18 3.96
CA GLY A 33 27.05 -3.36 4.97
C GLY A 33 25.59 -3.81 5.04
N ASN A 34 25.12 -4.16 6.22
CA ASN A 34 23.76 -4.66 6.40
C ASN A 34 22.81 -3.55 5.91
N ILE A 35 22.28 -3.68 4.69
CA ILE A 35 21.38 -2.66 4.16
C ILE A 35 20.01 -2.98 4.75
N TYR A 36 19.64 -2.20 5.77
CA TYR A 36 18.31 -2.22 6.37
C TYR A 36 17.34 -1.52 5.41
N TRP A 37 16.94 -2.24 4.35
CA TRP A 37 16.07 -1.74 3.28
C TRP A 37 14.73 -1.21 3.79
N GLU A 38 14.28 -1.69 4.95
CA GLU A 38 13.12 -1.19 5.70
C GLU A 38 13.17 0.31 6.05
N GLN A 39 14.34 0.95 6.07
CA GLN A 39 14.46 2.40 6.29
C GLN A 39 14.23 3.22 5.02
N PHE A 40 14.34 2.61 3.85
CA PHE A 40 14.20 3.26 2.54
C PHE A 40 12.84 2.98 1.89
N LEU A 41 12.10 1.99 2.37
CA LEU A 41 10.73 1.72 1.94
C LEU A 41 9.79 2.67 2.70
N HIS A 42 9.41 3.77 2.04
CA HIS A 42 8.22 4.52 2.42
C HIS A 42 7.00 3.63 2.16
N ILE A 43 6.61 2.82 3.16
CA ILE A 43 5.31 2.19 3.19
C ILE A 43 4.33 3.29 3.61
N SER A 44 3.95 4.13 2.65
CA SER A 44 2.90 5.11 2.84
C SER A 44 1.55 4.41 2.82
N SER A 45 0.71 4.65 3.83
CA SER A 45 -0.68 4.21 3.81
C SER A 45 -1.39 4.90 2.64
N ILE A 46 -2.08 4.11 1.83
CA ILE A 46 -2.85 4.62 0.69
C ILE A 46 -4.08 5.36 1.25
N LYS A 47 -4.29 6.60 0.80
CA LYS A 47 -5.43 7.44 1.20
C LYS A 47 -6.54 7.39 0.17
N VAL A 48 -7.68 6.86 0.59
CA VAL A 48 -8.88 6.66 -0.24
C VAL A 48 -9.93 7.70 0.13
N LEU A 49 -10.47 8.38 -0.88
CA LEU A 49 -11.70 9.16 -0.78
C LEU A 49 -12.89 8.26 -1.14
N LEU A 50 -13.67 7.85 -0.14
CA LEU A 50 -14.91 7.13 -0.32
C LEU A 50 -16.08 8.10 -0.49
N VAL A 51 -16.81 8.00 -1.60
CA VAL A 51 -18.00 8.79 -1.91
C VAL A 51 -19.20 7.87 -2.02
N GLU A 52 -20.08 7.92 -1.02
CA GLU A 52 -21.19 6.97 -0.88
C GLU A 52 -22.37 7.68 -0.22
N SER A 53 -23.55 7.61 -0.84
CA SER A 53 -24.71 8.39 -0.39
C SER A 53 -25.44 7.73 0.78
N ASP A 54 -25.45 6.40 0.88
CA ASP A 54 -26.08 5.67 1.98
C ASP A 54 -25.16 5.58 3.21
N ASP A 55 -25.67 5.98 4.37
CA ASP A 55 -24.91 6.01 5.62
C ASP A 55 -24.44 4.61 6.06
N SER A 56 -25.29 3.60 5.88
CA SER A 56 -25.00 2.23 6.31
C SER A 56 -23.89 1.62 5.46
N THR A 57 -24.02 1.75 4.15
CA THR A 57 -23.04 1.29 3.15
C THR A 57 -21.72 2.00 3.35
N ARG A 58 -21.73 3.33 3.53
CA ARG A 58 -20.52 4.11 3.77
C ARG A 58 -19.78 3.66 5.02
N GLN A 59 -20.49 3.35 6.11
CA GLN A 59 -19.89 2.82 7.35
C GLN A 59 -19.24 1.45 7.14
N ILE A 60 -19.95 0.53 6.47
CA ILE A 60 -19.46 -0.82 6.17
C ILE A 60 -18.19 -0.76 5.31
N VAL A 61 -18.24 -0.02 4.19
CA VAL A 61 -17.11 0.11 3.27
C VAL A 61 -15.92 0.80 3.93
N THR A 62 -16.17 1.84 4.75
CA THR A 62 -15.11 2.50 5.54
C THR A 62 -14.42 1.51 6.47
N ALA A 63 -15.18 0.67 7.18
CA ALA A 63 -14.61 -0.33 8.09
C ALA A 63 -13.77 -1.36 7.32
N LEU A 64 -14.24 -1.83 6.16
CA LEU A 64 -13.50 -2.77 5.30
C LEU A 64 -12.18 -2.15 4.80
N LEU A 65 -12.22 -0.92 4.30
CA LEU A 65 -11.01 -0.22 3.83
C LEU A 65 -10.00 0.00 4.98
N ARG A 66 -10.46 0.42 6.16
CA ARG A 66 -9.58 0.59 7.32
C ARG A 66 -8.98 -0.73 7.81
N ASN A 67 -9.71 -1.83 7.74
CA ASN A 67 -9.18 -3.17 8.06
C ASN A 67 -8.09 -3.61 7.08
N CYS A 68 -8.10 -3.07 5.85
CA CYS A 68 -7.03 -3.25 4.86
C CYS A 68 -5.90 -2.21 5.00
N ASN A 69 -5.83 -1.47 6.12
CA ASN A 69 -4.83 -0.45 6.41
C ASN A 69 -4.84 0.78 5.47
N TYR A 70 -5.98 1.08 4.85
CA TYR A 70 -6.18 2.34 4.12
C TYR A 70 -6.53 3.49 5.07
N GLU A 71 -6.01 4.69 4.77
CA GLU A 71 -6.53 5.94 5.31
C GLU A 71 -7.80 6.32 4.55
N VAL A 72 -8.92 6.52 5.23
CA VAL A 72 -10.22 6.75 4.55
C VAL A 72 -10.76 8.13 4.91
N ILE A 73 -10.96 8.96 3.89
CA ILE A 73 -11.76 10.18 3.96
C ILE A 73 -13.12 9.88 3.34
N VAL A 74 -14.20 10.32 3.98
CA VAL A 74 -15.56 10.03 3.57
C VAL A 74 -16.26 11.28 3.06
N ALA A 75 -17.07 11.14 2.01
CA ALA A 75 -17.97 12.16 1.50
C ALA A 75 -19.34 11.54 1.22
N ALA A 76 -20.42 12.24 1.56
CA ALA A 76 -21.79 11.74 1.40
C ALA A 76 -22.40 12.04 0.01
N ASN A 77 -21.68 12.77 -0.85
CA ASN A 77 -22.09 13.11 -2.22
C ASN A 77 -20.93 13.71 -3.01
N GLY A 78 -21.11 13.83 -4.33
CA GLY A 78 -20.08 14.36 -5.22
C GLY A 78 -19.67 15.82 -4.95
N LEU A 79 -20.53 16.64 -4.34
CA LEU A 79 -20.16 18.02 -3.98
C LEU A 79 -19.21 18.07 -2.79
N GLN A 80 -19.45 17.28 -1.74
CA GLN A 80 -18.53 17.13 -0.62
C GLN A 80 -17.20 16.52 -1.07
N ALA A 81 -17.26 15.49 -1.92
CA ALA A 81 -16.06 14.88 -2.51
C ALA A 81 -15.23 15.90 -3.27
N TRP A 82 -15.88 16.76 -4.07
CA TRP A 82 -15.18 17.80 -4.81
C TRP A 82 -14.49 18.81 -3.89
N LYS A 83 -15.12 19.21 -2.77
CA LYS A 83 -14.49 20.12 -1.79
C LYS A 83 -13.25 19.50 -1.16
N VAL A 84 -13.31 18.22 -0.78
CA VAL A 84 -12.15 17.47 -0.27
C VAL A 84 -11.03 17.42 -1.31
N LEU A 85 -11.41 17.21 -2.58
CA LEU A 85 -10.53 17.27 -3.74
C LEU A 85 -10.18 18.69 -4.18
N GLU A 86 -10.53 19.77 -3.48
CA GLU A 86 -10.01 21.11 -3.79
C GLU A 86 -8.94 21.51 -2.77
N GLU A 87 -9.04 21.00 -1.55
CA GLU A 87 -8.05 21.18 -0.50
C GLU A 87 -6.68 20.59 -0.90
N LEU A 88 -5.68 21.46 -1.03
CA LEU A 88 -4.32 21.07 -1.42
C LEU A 88 -3.58 20.24 -0.36
N THR A 89 -4.07 20.26 0.89
CA THR A 89 -3.54 19.46 2.00
C THR A 89 -3.92 17.98 1.91
N ASN A 90 -4.93 17.65 1.10
CA ASN A 90 -5.42 16.28 0.96
C ASN A 90 -4.75 15.59 -0.23
N LEU A 91 -3.67 14.86 0.06
CA LEU A 91 -3.08 13.91 -0.88
C LEU A 91 -3.95 12.64 -0.92
N ILE A 92 -4.81 12.55 -1.92
CA ILE A 92 -5.67 11.39 -2.18
C ILE A 92 -5.01 10.53 -3.26
N ASP A 93 -4.91 9.22 -3.01
CA ASP A 93 -4.32 8.25 -3.93
C ASP A 93 -5.38 7.54 -4.79
N LEU A 94 -6.63 7.49 -4.31
CA LEU A 94 -7.75 6.81 -4.98
C LEU A 94 -9.09 7.46 -4.59
N VAL A 95 -10.00 7.59 -5.55
CA VAL A 95 -11.42 7.86 -5.29
C VAL A 95 -12.21 6.58 -5.55
N LEU A 96 -13.04 6.19 -4.59
CA LEU A 96 -14.03 5.13 -4.74
C LEU A 96 -15.41 5.78 -4.64
N ALA A 97 -16.16 5.82 -5.74
CA ALA A 97 -17.40 6.60 -5.82
C ALA A 97 -18.61 5.78 -6.28
N GLU A 98 -19.72 5.94 -5.57
CA GLU A 98 -21.03 5.46 -6.01
C GLU A 98 -21.43 6.16 -7.32
N LEU A 99 -22.04 5.42 -8.25
CA LEU A 99 -22.45 5.95 -9.55
C LEU A 99 -23.63 6.92 -9.42
N GLU A 100 -24.66 6.48 -8.69
CA GLU A 100 -25.92 7.18 -8.50
C GLU A 100 -25.88 7.91 -7.16
N MET A 101 -25.88 9.24 -7.19
CA MET A 101 -25.84 10.07 -5.99
C MET A 101 -26.63 11.37 -6.21
N PRO A 102 -27.18 11.96 -5.14
CA PRO A 102 -27.81 13.27 -5.22
C PRO A 102 -26.80 14.38 -5.58
N CYS A 103 -27.30 15.44 -6.22
CA CYS A 103 -26.57 16.63 -6.66
C CYS A 103 -25.55 16.38 -7.79
N VAL A 104 -24.48 15.63 -7.51
CA VAL A 104 -23.42 15.31 -8.46
C VAL A 104 -23.23 13.80 -8.44
N SER A 105 -23.54 13.15 -9.56
CA SER A 105 -23.34 11.71 -9.75
C SER A 105 -21.86 11.34 -9.78
N GLY A 106 -21.55 10.04 -9.61
CA GLY A 106 -20.19 9.51 -9.75
C GLY A 106 -19.57 9.84 -11.12
N MET A 107 -20.36 9.73 -12.19
CA MET A 107 -19.92 10.16 -13.53
C MET A 107 -19.63 11.66 -13.60
N GLY A 108 -20.50 12.49 -13.01
CA GLY A 108 -20.27 13.94 -12.95
C GLY A 108 -18.99 14.29 -12.20
N LEU A 109 -18.72 13.60 -11.08
CA LEU A 109 -17.49 13.74 -10.32
C LEU A 109 -16.26 13.32 -11.13
N LEU A 110 -16.31 12.16 -11.81
CA LEU A 110 -15.25 11.68 -12.70
C LEU A 110 -14.94 12.70 -13.81
N CYS A 111 -15.95 13.20 -14.52
CA CYS A 111 -15.76 14.23 -15.54
C CYS A 111 -15.05 15.48 -14.99
N LYS A 112 -15.40 15.87 -13.76
CA LYS A 112 -14.79 17.03 -13.08
C LYS A 112 -13.32 16.78 -12.73
N ILE A 113 -12.99 15.60 -12.22
CA ILE A 113 -11.63 15.15 -11.91
C ILE A 113 -10.77 15.12 -13.18
N MET A 114 -11.28 14.50 -14.25
CA MET A 114 -10.57 14.40 -15.53
C MET A 114 -10.33 15.76 -16.20
N SER A 115 -11.24 16.71 -16.01
CA SER A 115 -11.11 18.08 -16.53
C SER A 115 -10.13 18.95 -15.72
N HIS A 116 -9.70 18.49 -14.53
CA HIS A 116 -8.86 19.26 -13.63
C HIS A 116 -7.36 19.06 -13.94
N LYS A 117 -6.63 20.17 -14.14
CA LYS A 117 -5.23 20.17 -14.61
C LYS A 117 -4.29 19.27 -13.79
N THR A 118 -4.47 19.23 -12.48
CA THR A 118 -3.59 18.51 -11.54
C THR A 118 -4.13 17.16 -11.08
N ARG A 119 -5.39 16.82 -11.38
CA ARG A 119 -6.07 15.62 -10.82
C ARG A 119 -6.48 14.59 -11.86
N LYS A 120 -6.24 14.85 -13.15
CA LYS A 120 -6.55 13.93 -14.25
C LYS A 120 -5.94 12.52 -14.15
N ASN A 121 -4.89 12.35 -13.34
CA ASN A 121 -4.22 11.06 -13.12
C ASN A 121 -4.69 10.34 -11.85
N LEU A 122 -5.62 10.94 -11.10
CA LEU A 122 -6.17 10.33 -9.90
C LEU A 122 -7.03 9.13 -10.30
N PRO A 123 -6.71 7.91 -9.84
CA PRO A 123 -7.55 6.74 -10.06
C PRO A 123 -8.94 6.95 -9.48
N VAL A 124 -9.97 6.56 -10.24
CA VAL A 124 -11.37 6.57 -9.82
C VAL A 124 -11.95 5.18 -10.12
N ILE A 125 -12.55 4.55 -9.11
CA ILE A 125 -13.27 3.27 -9.21
C ILE A 125 -14.74 3.52 -8.95
#